data_AF-A0AAW2Y683-F1
#
_entry.id   AF-A0AAW2Y683-F1
#
_cell.length_a   1.000
_cell.length_b   1.000
_cell.length_c   1.000
_cell.angle_alpha   90.00
_cell.angle_beta   90.00
_cell.angle_gamma   90.00
#
_symmetry.space_group_name_H-M   'P 1'
#
loop_
_entity.id
_entity.type
_entity.pdbx_description
1 polymer ?
#
loop_
_entity_poly.entity_id
_entity_poly.type
_entity_poly.pdbx_seq_one_letter_code
_entity_poly.pdbx_strand_id
1 'polypeptide(L)'
;MEKATRSSISRNFIETCNKAGTNGDLLVKKFIRSLKGNAFNLYVDLEPESINSWDEMEREFLNHFYSTRCTVSMIKLTNARQWKDEAVVDYINRWRSLSLNCKDKISEAFAIEMCIQGIHWELLYILQGIKPRNFEELATRAHDMELSIANHKTAFRSTIKEGQERLEEKREVHQA
;
A
#
# COMPACT_ATOMS: atom_id res chain seq x y z
N MET A 1 16.52 8.67 3.85
CA MET A 1 17.92 8.18 3.92
C MET A 1 18.03 6.67 3.71
N GLU A 2 17.21 5.83 4.36
CA GLU A 2 17.32 4.36 4.29
C GLU A 2 17.12 3.72 2.88
N LYS A 3 16.29 4.32 2.01
CA LYS A 3 16.11 3.87 0.61
C LYS A 3 17.38 4.05 -0.24
N ALA A 4 18.17 5.10 0.01
CA ALA A 4 19.37 5.41 -0.77
C ALA A 4 20.52 4.45 -0.45
N THR A 5 20.70 4.11 0.84
CA THR A 5 21.69 3.13 1.29
C THR A 5 21.39 1.72 0.79
N ARG A 6 20.11 1.34 0.74
CA ARG A 6 19.60 0.06 0.17
C ARG A 6 19.97 -0.12 -1.30
N SER A 7 19.83 0.94 -2.08
CA SER A 7 20.10 0.93 -3.51
C SER A 7 21.60 0.88 -3.82
N SER A 8 22.42 1.52 -2.98
CA SER A 8 23.87 1.60 -3.23
C SER A 8 24.62 0.33 -2.86
N ILE A 9 24.23 -0.38 -1.79
CA ILE A 9 24.93 -1.60 -1.34
C ILE A 9 24.67 -2.77 -2.29
N SER A 10 23.40 -3.00 -2.64
CA SER A 10 23.01 -4.09 -3.53
C SER A 10 23.52 -3.87 -4.96
N ARG A 11 23.45 -2.62 -5.48
CA ARG A 11 23.99 -2.28 -6.80
C ARG A 11 25.52 -2.37 -6.87
N ASN A 12 26.25 -1.86 -5.86
CA ASN A 12 27.72 -1.95 -5.84
C ASN A 12 28.21 -3.40 -5.73
N PHE A 13 27.53 -4.25 -4.95
CA PHE A 13 27.91 -5.65 -4.80
C PHE A 13 27.67 -6.42 -6.11
N ILE A 14 26.52 -6.24 -6.74
CA ILE A 14 26.18 -6.87 -8.03
C ILE A 14 27.12 -6.40 -9.15
N GLU A 15 27.42 -5.10 -9.22
CA GLU A 15 28.32 -4.56 -10.26
C GLU A 15 29.77 -5.05 -10.10
N THR A 16 30.25 -5.17 -8.86
CA THR A 16 31.59 -5.72 -8.56
C THR A 16 31.67 -7.21 -8.90
N CYS A 17 30.57 -7.94 -8.74
CA CYS A 17 30.49 -9.38 -9.01
C CYS A 17 30.33 -9.69 -10.50
N ASN A 18 29.51 -8.93 -11.23
CA ASN A 18 29.31 -9.09 -12.67
C ASN A 18 30.54 -8.69 -13.49
N LYS A 19 31.31 -7.68 -13.05
CA LYS A 19 32.58 -7.31 -13.69
C LYS A 19 33.66 -8.39 -13.58
N ALA A 20 33.53 -9.35 -12.66
CA ALA A 20 34.53 -10.37 -12.36
C ALA A 20 34.27 -11.73 -13.03
N GLY A 21 33.18 -11.92 -13.77
CA GLY A 21 32.88 -13.18 -14.48
C GLY A 21 32.81 -14.42 -13.58
N THR A 22 32.42 -14.25 -12.31
CA THR A 22 32.55 -15.30 -11.29
C THR A 22 31.36 -16.25 -11.20
N ASN A 23 31.65 -17.56 -11.12
CA ASN A 23 30.71 -18.66 -10.87
C ASN A 23 29.85 -18.41 -9.61
N GLY A 24 28.57 -18.83 -9.62
CA GLY A 24 27.59 -18.54 -8.56
C GLY A 24 28.05 -18.91 -7.15
N ASP A 25 28.77 -20.02 -7.00
CA ASP A 25 29.35 -20.46 -5.72
C ASP A 25 30.34 -19.46 -5.11
N LEU A 26 31.11 -18.77 -5.95
CA LEU A 26 32.07 -17.77 -5.49
C LEU A 26 31.34 -16.52 -4.99
N LEU A 27 30.18 -16.18 -5.57
CA LEU A 27 29.35 -15.07 -5.14
C LEU A 27 28.71 -15.35 -3.78
N VAL A 28 28.16 -16.55 -3.60
CA VAL A 28 27.61 -17.00 -2.31
C VAL A 28 28.70 -16.96 -1.23
N LYS A 29 29.88 -17.53 -1.48
CA LYS A 29 31.01 -17.50 -0.53
C LYS A 29 31.47 -16.09 -0.18
N LYS A 30 31.55 -15.17 -1.15
CA LYS A 30 31.92 -13.76 -0.91
C LYS A 30 30.85 -13.04 -0.10
N PHE A 31 29.58 -13.27 -0.41
CA PHE A 31 28.46 -12.68 0.29
C PHE A 31 28.44 -13.10 1.76
N ILE A 32 28.54 -14.41 2.04
CA ILE A 32 28.58 -14.94 3.41
C ILE A 32 29.70 -14.30 4.23
N ARG A 33 30.90 -14.16 3.66
CA ARG A 33 32.05 -13.51 4.33
C ARG A 33 31.84 -12.02 4.61
N SER A 34 30.93 -11.36 3.88
CA SER A 34 30.57 -9.96 4.10
C SER A 34 29.51 -9.76 5.18
N LEU A 35 28.77 -10.82 5.55
CA LEU A 35 27.71 -10.75 6.55
C LEU A 35 28.27 -10.46 7.94
N LYS A 36 27.61 -9.57 8.67
CA LYS A 36 27.96 -9.19 10.04
C LYS A 36 26.69 -8.98 10.87
N GLY A 37 26.78 -9.24 12.17
CA GLY A 37 25.68 -9.01 13.12
C GLY A 37 24.42 -9.79 12.74
N ASN A 38 23.25 -9.14 12.81
CA ASN A 38 21.95 -9.79 12.57
C ASN A 38 21.84 -10.45 11.19
N ALA A 39 22.56 -9.93 10.20
CA ALA A 39 22.62 -10.52 8.85
C ALA A 39 23.35 -11.87 8.82
N PHE A 40 24.34 -12.08 9.70
CA PHE A 40 25.04 -13.35 9.83
C PHE A 40 24.20 -14.39 10.58
N ASN A 41 23.49 -13.99 11.65
CA ASN A 41 22.57 -14.88 12.37
C ASN A 41 21.48 -15.42 11.43
N LEU A 42 20.92 -14.55 10.58
CA LEU A 42 19.94 -14.96 9.55
C LEU A 42 20.47 -16.01 8.57
N TYR A 43 21.78 -16.04 8.31
CA TYR A 43 22.40 -17.06 7.45
C TYR A 43 22.60 -18.39 8.20
N VAL A 44 22.98 -18.34 9.48
CA VAL A 44 23.16 -19.53 10.32
C VAL A 44 21.83 -20.26 10.55
N ASP A 45 20.72 -19.53 10.57
CA ASP A 45 19.36 -20.08 10.75
C ASP A 45 18.79 -20.75 9.48
N LEU A 46 19.49 -20.68 8.34
CA LEU A 46 19.03 -21.33 7.10
C LEU A 46 19.30 -22.84 7.14
N GLU A 47 18.39 -23.62 6.56
CA GLU A 47 18.51 -25.08 6.52
C GLU A 47 19.76 -25.48 5.69
N PRO A 48 20.60 -26.42 6.19
CA PRO A 48 21.75 -26.90 5.43
C PRO A 48 21.32 -27.41 4.05
N GLU A 49 22.12 -27.14 3.01
CA GLU A 49 21.88 -27.59 1.62
C GLU A 49 20.64 -26.97 0.92
N SER A 50 19.96 -26.00 1.55
CA SER A 50 18.80 -25.31 0.96
C SER A 50 19.15 -24.30 -0.15
N ILE A 51 20.43 -23.98 -0.34
CA ILE A 51 20.90 -22.93 -1.25
C ILE A 51 21.96 -23.50 -2.18
N ASN A 52 21.59 -23.72 -3.44
CA ASN A 52 22.45 -24.29 -4.48
C ASN A 52 22.86 -23.24 -5.54
N SER A 53 22.36 -22.02 -5.43
CA SER A 53 22.66 -20.94 -6.37
C SER A 53 22.63 -19.57 -5.71
N TRP A 54 23.24 -18.59 -6.39
CA TRP A 54 23.14 -17.18 -5.99
C TRP A 54 21.69 -16.69 -5.95
N ASP A 55 20.86 -17.08 -6.92
CA ASP A 55 19.47 -16.65 -7.00
C ASP A 55 18.62 -17.19 -5.85
N GLU A 56 18.91 -18.41 -5.37
CA GLU A 56 18.29 -18.97 -4.17
C GLU A 56 18.77 -18.26 -2.91
N MET A 57 20.08 -17.98 -2.81
CA MET A 57 20.66 -17.26 -1.67
C MET A 57 20.04 -15.86 -1.53
N GLU A 58 19.95 -15.12 -2.64
CA GLU A 58 19.37 -13.78 -2.67
C GLU A 58 17.89 -13.83 -2.30
N ARG A 59 17.13 -14.78 -2.86
CA ARG A 59 15.70 -14.94 -2.57
C ARG A 59 15.44 -15.29 -1.10
N GLU A 60 16.15 -16.27 -0.54
CA GLU A 60 15.96 -16.68 0.86
C GLU A 60 16.38 -15.58 1.82
N PHE A 61 17.53 -14.94 1.57
CA PHE A 61 18.00 -13.86 2.41
C PHE A 61 17.04 -12.67 2.39
N LEU A 62 16.51 -12.29 1.23
CA LEU A 62 15.48 -11.25 1.13
C LEU A 62 14.20 -11.70 1.84
N ASN A 63 13.68 -12.91 1.55
CA ASN A 63 12.46 -13.42 2.20
C ASN A 63 12.60 -13.41 3.73
N HIS A 64 13.67 -13.97 4.30
CA HIS A 64 13.90 -14.01 5.75
C HIS A 64 14.07 -12.61 6.34
N PHE A 65 14.83 -11.74 5.68
CA PHE A 65 15.05 -10.36 6.14
C PHE A 65 13.78 -9.50 6.08
N TYR A 66 12.91 -9.72 5.10
CA TYR A 66 11.63 -9.03 5.01
C TYR A 66 10.60 -9.65 5.96
N SER A 67 10.50 -10.97 6.09
CA SER A 67 9.58 -11.64 7.01
C SER A 67 9.83 -11.27 8.48
N THR A 68 11.10 -11.11 8.88
CA THR A 68 11.48 -10.67 10.23
C THR A 68 11.23 -9.18 10.49
N ARG A 69 11.14 -8.36 9.43
CA ARG A 69 10.89 -6.91 9.52
C ARG A 69 9.46 -6.49 9.23
N CYS A 70 8.67 -7.29 8.52
CA CYS A 70 7.25 -7.04 8.29
C CYS A 70 6.50 -7.18 9.61
N THR A 71 5.92 -6.09 10.11
CA THR A 71 5.19 -6.07 11.39
C THR A 71 3.68 -6.15 11.24
N VAL A 72 3.17 -6.07 10.00
CA VAL A 72 1.73 -6.05 9.74
C VAL A 72 1.23 -7.45 9.44
N SER A 73 0.31 -7.94 10.27
CA SER A 73 -0.42 -9.18 10.01
C SER A 73 -1.57 -8.94 9.02
N MET A 74 -1.98 -10.01 8.34
CA MET A 74 -3.18 -9.99 7.49
C MET A 74 -4.41 -9.42 8.22
N ILE A 75 -4.63 -9.81 9.48
CA ILE A 75 -5.75 -9.33 10.31
C ILE A 75 -5.71 -7.79 10.49
N LYS A 76 -4.52 -7.22 10.73
CA LYS A 76 -4.38 -5.76 10.86
C LYS A 76 -4.67 -5.07 9.54
N LEU A 77 -4.28 -5.68 8.42
CA LEU A 77 -4.50 -5.16 7.09
C LEU A 77 -5.99 -5.21 6.69
N THR A 78 -6.69 -6.30 6.97
CA THR A 78 -8.13 -6.45 6.67
C THR A 78 -9.02 -5.58 7.56
N ASN A 79 -8.55 -5.22 8.76
CA ASN A 79 -9.25 -4.30 9.67
C ASN A 79 -8.95 -2.82 9.41
N ALA A 80 -8.06 -2.49 8.48
CA ALA A 80 -7.81 -1.12 8.09
C ALA A 80 -9.04 -0.56 7.35
N ARG A 81 -9.72 0.39 7.97
CA ARG A 81 -10.88 1.11 7.41
C ARG A 81 -10.54 2.58 7.21
N GLN A 82 -11.25 3.23 6.30
CA GLN A 82 -11.26 4.68 6.13
C GLN A 82 -11.86 5.31 7.38
N TRP A 83 -11.18 6.33 7.93
CA TRP A 83 -11.71 7.08 9.07
C TRP A 83 -12.83 8.04 8.64
N LYS A 84 -13.65 8.50 9.59
CA LYS A 84 -14.84 9.31 9.30
C LYS A 84 -14.54 10.58 8.50
N ASP A 85 -13.44 11.25 8.80
CA ASP A 85 -13.04 12.54 8.21
C ASP A 85 -11.76 12.43 7.37
N GLU A 86 -11.34 11.21 7.03
CA GLU A 86 -10.17 10.95 6.20
C GLU A 86 -10.57 10.95 4.73
N ALA A 87 -9.88 11.75 3.91
CA ALA A 87 -10.07 11.75 2.46
C ALA A 87 -9.74 10.37 1.88
N VAL A 88 -10.48 9.95 0.86
CA VAL A 88 -10.33 8.59 0.32
C VAL A 88 -8.92 8.32 -0.23
N VAL A 89 -8.27 9.34 -0.79
CA VAL A 89 -6.88 9.26 -1.29
C VAL A 89 -5.90 9.02 -0.15
N ASP A 90 -6.10 9.68 0.99
CA ASP A 90 -5.23 9.50 2.17
C ASP A 90 -5.39 8.09 2.74
N TYR A 91 -6.62 7.59 2.82
CA TYR A 91 -6.90 6.21 3.18
C TYR A 91 -6.19 5.22 2.25
N ILE A 92 -6.32 5.40 0.92
CA ILE A 92 -5.70 4.50 -0.07
C ILE A 92 -4.17 4.50 0.08
N ASN A 93 -3.56 5.67 0.26
CA ASN A 93 -2.12 5.80 0.45
C ASN A 93 -1.64 5.16 1.77
N ARG A 94 -2.39 5.36 2.86
CA ARG A 94 -2.12 4.73 4.15
C ARG A 94 -2.25 3.22 4.07
N TRP A 95 -3.31 2.73 3.44
CA TRP A 95 -3.57 1.31 3.25
C TRP A 95 -2.49 0.65 2.38
N ARG A 96 -2.13 1.26 1.24
CA ARG A 96 -1.04 0.78 0.37
C ARG A 96 0.30 0.74 1.09
N SER A 97 0.60 1.74 1.92
CA SER A 97 1.81 1.74 2.75
C SER A 97 1.80 0.61 3.79
N LEU A 98 0.63 0.33 4.37
CA LEU A 98 0.43 -0.76 5.32
C LEU A 98 0.60 -2.13 4.64
N SER A 99 0.08 -2.27 3.42
CA SER A 99 0.10 -3.51 2.64
C SER A 99 1.53 -3.90 2.21
N LEU A 100 2.39 -2.92 1.89
CA LEU A 100 3.80 -3.15 1.59
C LEU A 100 4.61 -3.70 2.78
N ASN A 101 4.10 -3.57 4.01
CA ASN A 101 4.72 -4.07 5.23
C ASN A 101 4.02 -5.35 5.76
N CYS A 102 3.14 -5.95 4.95
CA CYS A 102 2.48 -7.20 5.29
C CYS A 102 3.47 -8.36 5.25
N LYS A 103 3.36 -9.27 6.23
CA LYS A 103 4.17 -10.50 6.28
C LYS A 103 3.85 -11.44 5.12
N ASP A 104 2.59 -11.46 4.70
CA ASP A 104 2.11 -12.33 3.65
C ASP A 104 2.30 -11.68 2.28
N LYS A 105 2.72 -12.47 1.29
CA LYS A 105 2.77 -12.03 -0.10
C LYS A 105 1.34 -11.91 -0.62
N ILE A 106 0.86 -10.68 -0.78
CA ILE A 106 -0.43 -10.37 -1.40
C ILE A 106 -0.22 -9.92 -2.84
N SER A 107 -1.04 -10.44 -3.76
CA SER A 107 -1.06 -9.93 -5.13
C SER A 107 -1.64 -8.52 -5.15
N GLU A 108 -1.24 -7.70 -6.11
CA GLU A 108 -1.76 -6.33 -6.24
C GLU A 108 -3.29 -6.34 -6.43
N ALA A 109 -3.84 -7.28 -7.21
CA ALA A 109 -5.28 -7.43 -7.40
C ALA A 109 -6.02 -7.69 -6.07
N PHE A 110 -5.53 -8.64 -5.26
CA PHE A 110 -6.13 -8.94 -3.97
C PHE A 110 -5.98 -7.77 -2.98
N ALA A 111 -4.84 -7.07 -3.04
CA ALA A 111 -4.59 -5.88 -2.24
C ALA A 111 -5.59 -4.76 -2.57
N ILE A 112 -5.91 -4.55 -3.84
CA ILE A 112 -6.92 -3.57 -4.28
C ILE A 112 -8.31 -3.95 -3.78
N GLU A 113 -8.70 -5.22 -3.93
CA GLU A 113 -10.01 -5.70 -3.43
C GLU A 113 -10.16 -5.47 -1.92
N MET A 114 -9.13 -5.83 -1.14
CA MET A 114 -9.13 -5.60 0.30
C MET A 114 -9.13 -4.10 0.65
N CYS A 115 -8.39 -3.28 -0.09
CA CYS A 115 -8.39 -1.83 0.10
C CYS A 115 -9.79 -1.25 -0.11
N ILE A 116 -10.46 -1.66 -1.19
CA ILE A 116 -11.83 -1.23 -1.53
C ILE A 116 -12.81 -1.60 -0.41
N GLN A 117 -12.72 -2.82 0.16
CA GLN A 117 -13.58 -3.25 1.27
C GLN A 117 -13.50 -2.36 2.53
N GLY A 118 -12.42 -1.61 2.70
CA GLY A 118 -12.28 -0.69 3.83
C GLY A 118 -12.68 0.77 3.55
N ILE A 119 -13.10 1.10 2.33
CA ILE A 119 -13.60 2.42 1.95
C ILE A 119 -15.03 2.62 2.49
N HIS A 120 -15.42 3.88 2.74
CA HIS A 120 -16.81 4.23 3.09
C HIS A 120 -17.82 3.67 2.09
N TRP A 121 -18.95 3.19 2.60
CA TRP A 121 -19.97 2.49 1.81
C TRP A 121 -20.51 3.30 0.62
N GLU A 122 -20.56 4.63 0.72
CA GLU A 122 -21.01 5.53 -0.36
C GLU A 122 -20.16 5.39 -1.63
N LEU A 123 -18.85 5.15 -1.47
CA LEU A 123 -17.90 4.97 -2.57
C LEU A 123 -17.73 3.49 -2.93
N LEU A 124 -17.85 2.59 -1.94
CA LEU A 124 -17.66 1.14 -2.08
C LEU A 124 -18.44 0.55 -3.26
N TYR A 125 -19.75 0.84 -3.34
CA TYR A 125 -20.64 0.26 -4.35
C TYR A 125 -20.22 0.62 -5.78
N ILE A 126 -19.75 1.84 -5.98
CA ILE A 126 -19.35 2.35 -7.29
C ILE A 126 -17.97 1.81 -7.68
N LEU A 127 -17.04 1.78 -6.72
CA LEU A 127 -15.68 1.30 -6.93
C LEU A 127 -15.61 -0.22 -7.21
N GLN A 128 -16.54 -1.01 -6.65
CA GLN A 128 -16.67 -2.44 -6.98
C GLN A 128 -17.10 -2.68 -8.43
N GLY A 129 -17.88 -1.78 -9.04
CA GLY A 129 -18.34 -1.90 -10.42
C GLY A 129 -17.25 -1.61 -11.46
N ILE A 130 -16.32 -0.69 -11.17
CA ILE A 130 -15.28 -0.28 -12.11
C ILE A 130 -14.06 -1.20 -12.13
N LYS A 131 -13.83 -1.99 -11.07
CA LYS A 131 -12.70 -2.93 -10.90
C LYS A 131 -11.34 -2.32 -11.30
N PRO A 132 -10.78 -1.42 -10.48
CA PRO A 132 -9.51 -0.76 -10.78
C PRO A 132 -8.38 -1.76 -10.97
N ARG A 133 -7.50 -1.52 -11.94
CA ARG A 133 -6.38 -2.44 -12.25
C ARG A 133 -5.16 -2.21 -11.38
N ASN A 134 -5.00 -0.99 -10.87
CA ASN A 134 -3.87 -0.59 -10.03
C ASN A 134 -4.32 0.48 -9.02
N PHE A 135 -3.44 0.77 -8.05
CA PHE A 135 -3.72 1.76 -7.00
C PHE A 135 -3.83 3.20 -7.49
N GLU A 136 -3.21 3.54 -8.62
CA GLU A 136 -3.28 4.89 -9.20
C GLU A 136 -4.68 5.14 -9.79
N GLU A 137 -5.18 4.18 -10.56
CA GLU A 137 -6.55 4.21 -11.08
C GLU A 137 -7.57 4.25 -9.93
N LEU A 138 -7.37 3.42 -8.89
CA LEU A 138 -8.22 3.44 -7.69
C LEU A 138 -8.25 4.83 -7.04
N ALA A 139 -7.09 5.45 -6.82
CA ALA A 139 -7.00 6.76 -6.17
C ALA A 139 -7.67 7.86 -6.99
N THR A 140 -7.40 7.93 -8.29
CA THR A 140 -8.01 8.92 -9.18
C THR A 140 -9.53 8.78 -9.22
N ARG A 141 -10.03 7.56 -9.45
CA ARG A 141 -11.48 7.31 -9.53
C ARG A 141 -12.18 7.57 -8.20
N ALA A 142 -11.57 7.18 -7.10
CA ALA A 142 -12.12 7.42 -5.77
C ALA A 142 -12.20 8.93 -5.47
N HIS A 143 -11.15 9.69 -5.81
CA HIS A 143 -11.12 11.14 -5.62
C HIS A 143 -12.19 11.86 -6.44
N ASP A 144 -12.31 11.55 -7.73
CA ASP A 144 -13.31 12.16 -8.61
C ASP A 144 -14.74 11.91 -8.08
N MET A 145 -15.00 10.71 -7.56
CA MET A 145 -16.29 10.35 -6.96
C MET A 145 -16.55 11.06 -5.65
N GLU A 146 -15.54 11.16 -4.77
CA GLU A 146 -15.64 11.90 -3.50
C GLU A 146 -16.01 13.37 -3.75
N LEU A 147 -15.38 14.01 -4.75
CA LEU A 147 -15.72 15.37 -5.19
C LEU A 147 -17.14 15.47 -5.74
N SER A 148 -17.55 14.53 -6.60
CA SER A 148 -18.91 14.49 -7.16
C SER A 148 -19.98 14.41 -6.06
N ILE A 149 -19.79 13.52 -5.07
CA ILE A 149 -20.70 13.38 -3.93
C ILE A 149 -20.75 14.66 -3.09
N ALA A 150 -19.59 15.27 -2.82
CA ALA A 150 -19.51 16.53 -2.08
C ALA A 150 -20.27 17.66 -2.79
N ASN A 151 -20.12 17.77 -4.12
CA ASN A 151 -20.82 18.75 -4.94
C ASN A 151 -22.34 18.53 -4.92
N HIS A 152 -22.81 17.30 -5.08
CA HIS A 152 -24.24 16.98 -5.00
C HIS A 152 -24.83 17.26 -3.61
N LYS A 153 -24.12 16.91 -2.53
CA LYS A 153 -24.52 17.23 -1.14
C LYS A 153 -24.64 18.74 -0.93
N THR A 154 -23.73 19.52 -1.51
CA THR A 154 -23.71 20.98 -1.40
C THR A 154 -24.87 21.61 -2.17
N ALA A 155 -25.11 21.20 -3.41
CA ALA A 155 -26.22 21.67 -4.24
C ALA A 155 -27.59 21.33 -3.64
N PHE A 156 -27.72 20.15 -3.03
CA PHE A 156 -28.97 19.78 -2.34
C PHE A 156 -29.21 20.66 -1.11
N ARG A 157 -28.17 20.93 -0.32
CA ARG A 157 -28.26 21.81 0.86
C ARG A 157 -28.63 23.25 0.49
N SER A 158 -28.07 23.82 -0.58
CA SER A 158 -28.46 25.16 -1.03
C SER A 158 -29.92 25.21 -1.48
N THR A 159 -30.37 24.21 -2.24
CA THR A 159 -31.77 24.10 -2.70
C THR A 159 -32.77 24.07 -1.54
N ILE A 160 -32.46 23.33 -0.46
CA ILE A 160 -33.32 23.30 0.73
C ILE A 160 -33.36 24.67 1.41
N LYS A 161 -32.20 25.32 1.55
CA LYS A 161 -32.11 26.62 2.23
C LYS A 161 -32.91 27.69 1.48
N GLU A 162 -32.77 27.78 0.16
CA GLU A 162 -33.59 28.68 -0.67
C GLU A 162 -35.09 28.36 -0.61
N GLY A 163 -35.45 27.08 -0.44
CA GLY A 163 -36.84 26.66 -0.25
C GLY A 163 -37.41 27.16 1.08
N GLN A 164 -36.63 27.11 2.15
CA GLN A 164 -37.02 27.57 3.48
C GLN A 164 -37.16 29.10 3.54
N GLU A 165 -36.18 29.84 2.99
CA GLU A 165 -36.21 31.31 2.92
C GLU A 165 -37.45 31.81 2.15
N ARG A 166 -37.77 31.18 1.00
CA ARG A 166 -38.99 31.51 0.23
C ARG A 166 -40.30 31.21 0.95
N LEU A 167 -40.32 30.26 1.89
CA LEU A 167 -41.50 29.93 2.67
C LEU A 167 -41.67 30.89 3.85
N GLU A 168 -40.57 31.38 4.44
CA GLU A 168 -40.57 32.41 5.48
C GLU A 168 -41.03 33.75 4.91
N GLU A 169 -40.48 34.20 3.78
CA GLU A 169 -40.93 35.42 3.09
C GLU A 169 -42.45 35.39 2.78
N LYS A 170 -42.96 34.25 2.30
CA LYS A 170 -44.40 34.11 2.02
C LYS A 170 -45.27 34.14 3.27
N ARG A 171 -44.77 33.69 4.43
CA ARG A 171 -45.50 33.75 5.70
C ARG A 171 -45.54 35.16 6.25
N GLU A 172 -44.45 35.91 6.14
CA GLU A 172 -44.36 37.30 6.57
C GLU A 172 -45.26 38.21 5.71
N VAL A 173 -45.27 38.03 4.39
CA VAL A 173 -46.16 38.78 3.48
C VAL A 173 -47.65 38.52 3.73
N HIS A 174 -48.01 37.34 4.24
CA HIS A 174 -49.41 37.01 4.54
C HIS A 174 -49.86 37.43 5.95
N GLN A 175 -48.92 37.88 6.79
CA GLN A 175 -49.17 38.36 8.16
C GLN A 175 -49.06 39.89 8.30
N ALA A 176 -48.63 40.59 7.24
CA ALA A 176 -48.60 42.05 7.13
C ALA A 176 -49.85 42.58 6.39
#